data_AF-G2Q5Y9-F1
#
_entry.id   AF-G2Q5Y9-F1
#
_cell.length_a   1.000
_cell.length_b   1.000
_cell.length_c   1.000
_cell.angle_alpha   90.00
_cell.angle_beta   90.00
_cell.angle_gamma   90.00
#
_symmetry.space_group_name_H-M   'P 1'
#
loop_
_entity.id
_entity.type
_entity.pdbx_description
1 polymer ?
#
loop_
_entity_poly.entity_id
_entity_poly.type
_entity_poly.pdbx_seq_one_letter_code
_entity_poly.pdbx_strand_id
1 'polypeptide(L)'
;MDDEDELDMSLSDQEERDDRGGAGFHALQAQDSDQAVWLAWELGRQLKDVMDLLERKLRTWDDSQGPSDVEPLEPYKKKALLMGRGAEPTRATALHIMVSNYVLDSYDKFPDEIIRPMIRDFLSEYLASWDKTETEEEKKDKRKEEPILKVAIKLRDNDGFVQQIRESCPTEHLAALLADQDGDGQNALHHIFTWPDDKPRSRTEADAKRVLTRAQELVPLATAEMLAAKDKDGNTPIHYAADSRQCLCRGDDYVDLFTKMVEKADTLMKADKAFSNNDESPITYAQRIWRRLLEMRKREKKDRDGIQEAPATTTIITPSAFSTDPKRVALSTDFNPTTWKDPKDSSHWIVKLGRSNTGLEGGGGGGGDRTVDGGTVSSSKSNIKKTLEGRNSRRMSIADGTKEGFLSDLKRMPPPPPVTPMTSQKKQPIDLKGAKNVMVKSTGTGNNAAAGATKKQPGAYLKIQEFLELHYIRNRPDMEARDLIYGKDASAWTMARAAATAPGRARNGGLTEQAQEPRENPNMGRSDLVSVFDKLSKCGVKRILRLQVDDLKPPAHTDAAIELALKGIESLQLPQGRETAIVFSSWRNQAPAEERQKSREPILVENW
;
A
#
# COMPACT_ATOMS: atom_id res chain seq x y z
N MET A 1 9.41 80.72 40.18
CA MET A 1 10.34 79.68 39.70
C MET A 1 9.48 78.64 39.02
N ASP A 2 8.72 79.06 38.02
CA ASP A 2 9.17 79.47 36.66
C ASP A 2 9.47 78.14 35.92
N ASP A 3 8.79 77.71 34.87
CA ASP A 3 8.37 78.47 33.69
C ASP A 3 7.11 77.85 33.04
N GLU A 4 6.23 78.73 32.58
CA GLU A 4 5.16 78.44 31.62
C GLU A 4 5.73 78.67 30.22
N ASP A 5 5.72 77.65 29.37
CA ASP A 5 5.96 77.78 27.92
C ASP A 5 4.68 77.44 27.16
N GLU A 6 3.84 78.47 27.00
CA GLU A 6 2.83 78.56 25.94
C GLU A 6 3.53 78.68 24.59
N LEU A 7 3.52 77.60 23.80
CA LEU A 7 3.82 77.67 22.36
C LEU A 7 2.53 77.75 21.56
N ASP A 8 2.12 78.99 21.31
CA ASP A 8 1.18 79.42 20.27
C ASP A 8 1.81 79.15 18.89
N MET A 9 1.41 78.05 18.25
CA MET A 9 1.72 77.79 16.84
C MET A 9 0.52 78.17 15.99
N SER A 10 0.53 79.42 15.54
CA SER A 10 -0.26 79.96 14.45
C SER A 10 -0.05 79.16 13.17
N LEU A 11 -0.98 78.26 12.85
CA LEU A 11 -1.14 77.63 11.55
C LEU A 11 -1.92 78.58 10.63
N SER A 12 -1.19 79.51 10.00
CA SER A 12 -1.67 80.28 8.86
C SER A 12 -1.11 79.70 7.58
N ASP A 13 -2.01 79.47 6.62
CA ASP A 13 -1.78 79.48 5.18
C ASP A 13 -0.82 78.44 4.59
N GLN A 14 -1.36 77.54 3.75
CA GLN A 14 -1.39 77.78 2.30
C GLN A 14 -1.92 76.51 1.61
N GLU A 15 -3.22 76.51 1.30
CA GLU A 15 -3.87 75.46 0.51
C GLU A 15 -3.49 75.65 -0.98
N GLU A 16 -2.27 75.26 -1.35
CA GLU A 16 -1.85 75.13 -2.75
C GLU A 16 -2.43 73.82 -3.30
N ARG A 17 -3.63 73.92 -3.90
CA ARG A 17 -4.24 72.82 -4.65
C ARG A 17 -3.48 72.58 -5.94
N ASP A 18 -2.52 71.66 -5.89
CA ASP A 18 -1.96 71.02 -7.08
C ASP A 18 -2.98 70.03 -7.68
N ASP A 19 -3.81 70.53 -8.59
CA ASP A 19 -4.79 69.80 -9.41
C ASP A 19 -4.14 68.88 -10.48
N ARG A 20 -2.96 68.31 -10.21
CA ARG A 20 -2.25 67.39 -11.14
C ARG A 20 -1.93 66.01 -10.53
N GLY A 21 -2.67 65.57 -9.51
CA GLY A 21 -2.45 64.29 -8.82
C GLY A 21 -3.54 63.21 -8.98
N GLY A 22 -4.65 63.48 -9.69
CA GLY A 22 -5.87 62.64 -9.61
C GLY A 22 -5.83 61.27 -10.30
N ALA A 23 -4.89 61.01 -11.22
CA ALA A 23 -4.89 59.75 -11.97
C ALA A 23 -4.21 58.58 -11.23
N GLY A 24 -3.27 58.85 -10.31
CA GLY A 24 -2.55 57.82 -9.57
C GLY A 24 -3.34 57.21 -8.41
N PHE A 25 -4.22 57.99 -7.77
CA PHE A 25 -4.95 57.56 -6.58
C PHE A 25 -6.07 56.57 -6.90
N HIS A 26 -6.74 56.72 -8.04
CA HIS A 26 -7.76 55.77 -8.48
C HIS A 26 -7.19 54.41 -8.92
N ALA A 27 -5.96 54.38 -9.46
CA ALA A 27 -5.32 53.12 -9.87
C ALA A 27 -4.93 52.24 -8.68
N LEU A 28 -4.45 52.84 -7.57
CA LEU A 28 -4.11 52.11 -6.34
C LEU A 28 -5.36 51.54 -5.67
N GLN A 29 -6.45 52.31 -5.60
CA GLN A 29 -7.69 51.86 -4.96
C GLN A 29 -8.40 50.75 -5.75
N ALA A 30 -8.23 50.71 -7.09
CA ALA A 30 -8.75 49.64 -7.93
C ALA A 30 -7.98 48.31 -7.75
N GLN A 31 -6.65 48.36 -7.64
CA GLN A 31 -5.83 47.16 -7.42
C GLN A 31 -6.16 46.45 -6.09
N ASP A 32 -6.39 47.22 -5.03
CA ASP A 32 -6.80 46.68 -3.73
C ASP A 32 -8.17 45.99 -3.81
N SER A 33 -9.07 46.49 -4.66
CA SER A 33 -10.40 45.91 -4.84
C SER A 33 -10.36 44.57 -5.59
N ASP A 34 -9.59 44.47 -6.66
CA ASP A 34 -9.45 43.22 -7.43
C ASP A 34 -8.71 42.15 -6.62
N GLN A 35 -7.68 42.54 -5.87
CA GLN A 35 -6.98 41.66 -4.95
C GLN A 35 -7.94 41.10 -3.88
N ALA A 36 -8.77 41.95 -3.24
CA ALA A 36 -9.72 41.52 -2.23
C ALA A 36 -10.78 40.56 -2.81
N VAL A 37 -11.29 40.85 -4.00
CA VAL A 37 -12.27 39.99 -4.70
C VAL A 37 -11.65 38.62 -5.03
N TRP A 38 -10.42 38.59 -5.55
CA TRP A 38 -9.72 37.35 -5.86
C TRP A 38 -9.38 36.54 -4.60
N LEU A 39 -8.90 37.20 -3.54
CA LEU A 39 -8.59 36.57 -2.26
C LEU A 39 -9.82 35.96 -1.59
N ALA A 40 -11.03 36.48 -1.88
CA ALA A 40 -12.29 35.93 -1.40
C ALA A 40 -12.67 34.59 -2.06
N TRP A 41 -12.10 34.24 -3.22
CA TRP A 41 -12.38 32.97 -3.91
C TRP A 41 -11.90 31.73 -3.16
N GLU A 42 -12.54 30.59 -3.43
CA GLU A 42 -12.08 29.30 -2.94
C GLU A 42 -10.68 28.95 -3.48
N LEU A 43 -9.84 28.31 -2.66
CA LEU A 43 -8.44 28.04 -2.99
C LEU A 43 -8.28 27.22 -4.28
N GLY A 44 -9.16 26.25 -4.53
CA GLY A 44 -9.15 25.50 -5.79
C GLY A 44 -9.45 26.37 -7.01
N ARG A 45 -10.33 27.36 -6.88
CA ARG A 45 -10.60 28.34 -7.94
C ARG A 45 -9.42 29.28 -8.15
N GLN A 46 -8.78 29.72 -7.07
CA GLN A 46 -7.56 30.54 -7.14
C GLN A 46 -6.42 29.80 -7.84
N LEU A 47 -6.19 28.53 -7.48
CA LEU A 47 -5.18 27.70 -8.13
C LEU A 47 -5.49 27.55 -9.62
N LYS A 48 -6.74 27.25 -9.98
CA LYS A 48 -7.15 27.11 -11.38
C LYS A 48 -6.96 28.39 -12.18
N ASP A 49 -7.31 29.54 -11.62
CA ASP A 49 -7.10 30.85 -12.27
C ASP A 49 -5.61 31.10 -12.55
N VAL A 50 -4.74 30.80 -11.58
CA VAL A 50 -3.29 30.91 -11.77
C VAL A 50 -2.80 29.94 -12.85
N MET A 51 -3.26 28.69 -12.83
CA MET A 51 -2.89 27.70 -13.86
C MET A 51 -3.33 28.14 -15.26
N ASP A 52 -4.55 28.67 -15.41
CA ASP A 52 -5.05 29.19 -16.69
C ASP A 52 -4.19 30.37 -17.20
N LEU A 53 -3.70 31.24 -16.31
CA LEU A 53 -2.80 32.35 -16.67
C LEU A 53 -1.43 31.85 -17.15
N LEU A 54 -0.88 30.82 -16.49
CA LEU A 54 0.40 30.21 -16.84
C LEU A 54 0.30 29.41 -18.15
N GLU A 55 -0.78 28.64 -18.36
CA GLU A 55 -1.01 27.86 -19.59
C GLU A 55 -1.07 28.76 -20.82
N ARG A 56 -1.75 29.91 -20.69
CA ARG A 56 -1.90 30.90 -21.76
C ARG A 56 -0.68 31.79 -21.95
N LYS A 57 0.37 31.60 -21.14
CA LYS A 57 1.59 32.43 -21.14
C LYS A 57 1.29 33.92 -20.93
N LEU A 58 0.23 34.23 -20.17
CA LEU A 58 -0.11 35.61 -19.79
C LEU A 58 0.70 36.07 -18.57
N ARG A 59 1.17 35.09 -17.78
CA ARG A 59 2.04 35.27 -16.63
C ARG A 59 3.11 34.18 -16.61
N THR A 60 4.21 34.43 -15.92
CA THR A 60 5.22 33.42 -15.58
C THR A 60 5.21 33.17 -14.07
N TRP A 61 5.60 31.97 -13.62
CA TRP A 61 5.60 31.65 -12.19
C TRP A 61 6.69 32.42 -11.42
N ASP A 62 7.84 32.59 -12.06
CA ASP A 62 9.01 33.29 -11.54
C ASP A 62 9.60 34.22 -12.62
N ASP A 63 10.28 35.27 -12.18
CA ASP A 63 11.03 36.22 -13.04
C ASP A 63 12.09 35.54 -13.91
N SER A 64 12.53 34.35 -13.50
CA SER A 64 13.60 33.59 -14.17
C SER A 64 13.11 32.72 -15.33
N GLN A 65 11.80 32.64 -15.55
CA GLN A 65 11.21 31.71 -16.51
C GLN A 65 10.37 32.42 -17.54
N GLY A 66 10.56 32.04 -18.80
CA GLY A 66 9.74 32.51 -19.92
C GLY A 66 10.40 33.61 -20.75
N PRO A 67 9.75 34.01 -21.85
CA PRO A 67 10.24 35.10 -22.69
C PRO A 67 10.12 36.42 -21.93
N SER A 68 11.06 37.33 -22.19
CA SER A 68 11.25 38.58 -21.42
C SER A 68 10.10 39.58 -21.50
N ASP A 69 9.09 39.30 -22.33
CA ASP A 69 7.90 40.11 -22.57
C ASP A 69 6.70 39.72 -21.70
N VAL A 70 6.77 38.59 -20.98
CA VAL A 70 5.69 38.13 -20.09
C VAL A 70 6.00 38.50 -18.65
N GLU A 71 5.09 39.24 -18.01
CA GLU A 71 5.23 39.65 -16.62
C GLU A 71 5.09 38.45 -15.65
N PRO A 72 5.80 38.47 -14.52
CA PRO A 72 5.65 37.47 -13.47
C PRO A 72 4.26 37.53 -12.83
N LEU A 73 3.86 36.41 -12.24
CA LEU A 73 2.62 36.28 -11.49
C LEU A 73 2.59 37.29 -10.34
N GLU A 74 1.43 37.90 -10.11
CA GLU A 74 1.31 38.92 -9.06
C GLU A 74 1.69 38.33 -7.68
N PRO A 75 2.54 39.01 -6.89
CA PRO A 75 3.08 38.46 -5.64
C PRO A 75 2.02 38.00 -4.64
N TYR A 76 0.87 38.69 -4.59
CA TYR A 76 -0.23 38.34 -3.69
C TYR A 76 -0.89 37.00 -4.06
N LYS A 77 -0.97 36.66 -5.36
CA LYS A 77 -1.53 35.37 -5.82
C LYS A 77 -0.60 34.23 -5.43
N LYS A 78 0.70 34.40 -5.70
CA LYS A 78 1.74 33.44 -5.31
C LYS A 78 1.73 33.23 -3.79
N LYS A 79 1.75 34.31 -3.01
CA LYS A 79 1.69 34.28 -1.54
C LYS A 79 0.43 33.61 -1.02
N ALA A 80 -0.73 33.89 -1.60
CA ALA A 80 -2.01 33.29 -1.17
C ALA A 80 -2.05 31.77 -1.40
N LEU A 81 -1.51 31.29 -2.53
CA LEU A 81 -1.42 29.85 -2.79
C LEU A 81 -0.40 29.15 -1.88
N LEU A 82 0.71 29.82 -1.56
CA LEU A 82 1.76 29.29 -0.69
C LEU A 82 1.32 29.22 0.79
N MET A 83 0.77 30.31 1.34
CA MET A 83 0.53 30.42 2.79
C MET A 83 -0.68 29.63 3.29
N GLY A 84 -1.58 29.19 2.39
CA GLY A 84 -2.87 28.64 2.78
C GLY A 84 -3.76 29.67 3.50
N ARG A 85 -5.08 29.42 3.59
CA ARG A 85 -5.93 30.27 4.43
C ARG A 85 -5.76 29.83 5.89
N GLY A 86 -5.01 30.61 6.67
CA GLY A 86 -4.67 30.36 8.08
C GLY A 86 -5.82 30.37 9.09
N ALA A 87 -6.94 29.69 8.81
CA ALA A 87 -8.06 29.61 9.74
C ALA A 87 -8.76 28.24 9.81
N GLU A 88 -8.50 27.31 8.89
CA GLU A 88 -9.03 25.95 9.01
C GLU A 88 -7.90 24.92 8.93
N PRO A 89 -7.47 24.33 10.05
CA PRO A 89 -6.49 23.24 10.10
C PRO A 89 -6.90 21.98 9.33
N THR A 90 -8.13 21.94 8.83
CA THR A 90 -8.68 20.84 8.03
C THR A 90 -8.71 21.14 6.53
N ARG A 91 -8.26 22.33 6.09
CA ARG A 91 -8.30 22.70 4.67
C ARG A 91 -7.06 22.20 3.95
N ALA A 92 -7.29 21.49 2.86
CA ALA A 92 -6.28 21.15 1.87
C ALA A 92 -5.51 22.39 1.43
N THR A 93 -4.19 22.37 1.53
CA THR A 93 -3.31 23.39 0.93
C THR A 93 -3.42 23.38 -0.60
N ALA A 94 -2.92 24.42 -1.28
CA ALA A 94 -2.92 24.44 -2.75
C ALA A 94 -2.21 23.21 -3.33
N LEU A 95 -1.15 22.73 -2.67
CA LEU A 95 -0.46 21.50 -3.02
C LEU A 95 -1.41 20.29 -2.92
N HIS A 96 -2.12 20.12 -1.81
CA HIS A 96 -3.09 19.01 -1.65
C HIS A 96 -4.19 19.03 -2.71
N ILE A 97 -4.73 20.21 -3.04
CA ILE A 97 -5.71 20.37 -4.12
C ILE A 97 -5.11 19.94 -5.45
N MET A 98 -3.88 20.39 -5.75
CA MET A 98 -3.17 20.05 -6.97
C MET A 98 -2.93 18.54 -7.07
N VAL A 99 -2.51 17.87 -5.99
CA VAL A 99 -2.35 16.41 -5.97
C VAL A 99 -3.68 15.71 -6.21
N SER A 100 -4.73 16.16 -5.54
CA SER A 100 -6.06 15.54 -5.61
C SER A 100 -6.65 15.59 -7.01
N ASN A 101 -6.36 16.67 -7.74
CA ASN A 101 -6.89 16.93 -9.07
C ASN A 101 -5.86 16.81 -10.18
N TYR A 102 -4.68 16.23 -9.92
CA TYR A 102 -3.55 16.26 -10.86
C TYR A 102 -3.90 15.80 -12.28
N VAL A 103 -4.63 14.69 -12.39
CA VAL A 103 -5.12 14.16 -13.67
C VAL A 103 -6.47 14.78 -14.07
N LEU A 104 -7.33 15.07 -13.10
CA LEU A 104 -8.70 15.56 -13.35
C LEU A 104 -8.70 16.95 -13.99
N ASP A 105 -7.85 17.85 -13.48
CA ASP A 105 -7.67 19.20 -14.00
C ASP A 105 -6.59 19.26 -15.09
N SER A 106 -6.09 18.10 -15.56
CA SER A 106 -5.05 17.98 -16.59
C SER A 106 -3.73 18.69 -16.24
N TYR A 107 -3.39 18.81 -14.95
CA TYR A 107 -2.09 19.34 -14.53
C TYR A 107 -0.95 18.49 -15.07
N ASP A 108 -1.16 17.19 -15.28
CA ASP A 108 -0.20 16.28 -15.93
C ASP A 108 0.23 16.68 -17.35
N LYS A 109 -0.53 17.56 -18.02
CA LYS A 109 -0.25 18.02 -19.39
C LYS A 109 0.49 19.35 -19.42
N PHE A 110 0.64 20.03 -18.29
CA PHE A 110 1.36 21.29 -18.24
C PHE A 110 2.87 21.03 -18.48
N PRO A 111 3.58 21.97 -19.13
CA PRO A 111 5.02 21.85 -19.31
C PRO A 111 5.75 21.74 -17.97
N ASP A 112 6.77 20.87 -17.92
CA ASP A 112 7.59 20.65 -16.72
C ASP A 112 8.26 21.94 -16.25
N GLU A 113 8.57 22.86 -17.18
CA GLU A 113 9.14 24.16 -16.87
C GLU A 113 8.23 25.01 -15.98
N ILE A 114 6.92 24.80 -16.03
CA ILE A 114 5.92 25.54 -15.25
C ILE A 114 5.58 24.78 -13.96
N ILE A 115 5.29 23.48 -14.05
CA ILE A 115 4.84 22.70 -12.90
C ILE A 115 5.93 22.54 -11.85
N ARG A 116 7.15 22.20 -12.25
CA ARG A 116 8.23 21.83 -11.32
C ARG A 116 8.59 22.96 -10.35
N PRO A 117 8.82 24.21 -10.79
CA PRO A 117 9.06 25.33 -9.89
C PRO A 117 7.90 25.56 -8.92
N MET A 118 6.66 25.43 -9.40
CA MET A 118 5.48 25.62 -8.57
C MET A 118 5.36 24.53 -7.50
N ILE A 119 5.57 23.26 -7.86
CA ILE A 119 5.65 22.15 -6.89
C ILE A 119 6.77 22.38 -5.89
N ARG A 120 7.96 22.77 -6.35
CA ARG A 120 9.12 23.04 -5.50
C ARG A 120 8.82 24.15 -4.49
N ASP A 121 8.20 25.24 -4.91
CA ASP A 121 7.88 26.37 -4.04
C ASP A 121 6.77 25.98 -3.05
N PHE A 122 5.73 25.27 -3.50
CA PHE A 122 4.70 24.72 -2.61
C PHE A 122 5.27 23.75 -1.58
N LEU A 123 6.19 22.86 -1.98
CA LEU A 123 6.87 21.94 -1.06
C LEU A 123 7.77 22.67 -0.08
N SER A 124 8.48 23.71 -0.53
CA SER A 124 9.37 24.50 0.32
C SER A 124 8.58 25.24 1.38
N GLU A 125 7.46 25.87 1.04
CA GLU A 125 6.58 26.52 2.02
C GLU A 125 5.93 25.49 2.95
N TYR A 126 5.48 24.35 2.40
CA TYR A 126 4.89 23.27 3.17
C TYR A 126 5.85 22.74 4.24
N LEU A 127 7.10 22.48 3.88
CA LEU A 127 8.14 22.01 4.80
C LEU A 127 8.62 23.11 5.75
N ALA A 128 8.77 24.35 5.28
CA ALA A 128 9.11 25.49 6.14
C ALA A 128 8.05 25.75 7.23
N SER A 129 6.80 25.32 6.99
CA SER A 129 5.77 25.35 8.01
C SER A 129 6.06 24.40 9.18
N TRP A 130 6.82 23.32 8.99
CA TRP A 130 7.11 22.32 10.03
C TRP A 130 8.15 22.79 11.04
N ASP A 131 9.09 23.65 10.62
CA ASP A 131 10.17 24.16 11.48
C ASP A 131 9.70 25.27 12.45
N LYS A 132 8.52 25.83 12.22
CA LYS A 132 7.94 26.81 13.14
C LYS A 132 7.71 26.10 14.47
N THR A 133 8.26 26.64 15.55
CA THR A 133 8.16 26.09 16.91
C THR A 133 6.71 26.12 17.37
N GLU A 134 5.96 25.12 16.96
CA GLU A 134 4.54 25.05 17.24
C GLU A 134 4.28 24.58 18.65
N THR A 135 3.26 25.20 19.23
CA THR A 135 2.65 24.73 20.46
C THR A 135 2.13 23.30 20.27
N GLU A 136 2.07 22.50 21.34
CA GLU A 136 1.54 21.13 21.26
C GLU A 136 0.09 21.07 20.73
N GLU A 137 -0.67 22.15 20.90
CA GLU A 137 -2.03 22.30 20.36
C GLU A 137 -2.01 22.44 18.83
N GLU A 138 -1.14 23.28 18.29
CA GLU A 138 -0.94 23.44 16.84
C GLU A 138 -0.43 22.14 16.19
N LYS A 139 0.49 21.41 16.86
CA LYS A 139 0.95 20.09 16.37
C LYS A 139 -0.20 19.09 16.24
N LYS A 140 -1.16 19.11 17.17
CA LYS A 140 -2.33 18.22 17.14
C LYS A 140 -3.27 18.57 16.00
N ASP A 141 -3.40 19.85 15.69
CA ASP A 141 -4.23 20.33 14.59
C ASP A 141 -3.56 20.09 13.23
N LYS A 142 -2.24 20.25 13.10
CA LYS A 142 -1.50 19.89 11.88
C LYS A 142 -1.52 18.40 11.55
N ARG A 143 -1.52 17.53 12.56
CA ARG A 143 -1.71 16.07 12.35
C ARG A 143 -3.05 15.71 11.70
N LYS A 144 -3.97 16.66 11.53
CA LYS A 144 -5.21 16.47 10.77
C LYS A 144 -4.99 16.57 9.26
N GLU A 145 -3.95 17.26 8.80
CA GLU A 145 -3.61 17.28 7.38
C GLU A 145 -3.06 15.91 6.97
N GLU A 146 -3.51 15.39 5.83
CA GLU A 146 -3.00 14.12 5.31
C GLU A 146 -1.63 14.34 4.68
N PRO A 147 -0.59 13.56 4.99
CA PRO A 147 0.72 13.66 4.34
C PRO A 147 0.61 13.70 2.81
N ILE A 148 1.36 14.59 2.17
CA ILE A 148 1.16 14.84 0.73
C ILE A 148 1.43 13.61 -0.13
N LEU A 149 2.45 12.82 0.23
CA LEU A 149 2.77 11.58 -0.45
C LEU A 149 1.68 10.52 -0.24
N LYS A 150 1.01 10.49 0.91
CA LYS A 150 -0.15 9.61 1.14
C LYS A 150 -1.28 9.94 0.17
N VAL A 151 -1.62 11.22 0.01
CA VAL A 151 -2.66 11.66 -0.93
C VAL A 151 -2.29 11.26 -2.37
N ALA A 152 -1.03 11.49 -2.77
CA ALA A 152 -0.53 11.10 -4.09
C ALA A 152 -0.58 9.58 -4.31
N ILE A 153 -0.17 8.78 -3.31
CA ILE A 153 -0.13 7.31 -3.41
C ILE A 153 -1.54 6.71 -3.41
N LYS A 154 -2.49 7.24 -2.64
CA LYS A 154 -3.87 6.72 -2.62
C LYS A 154 -4.56 6.86 -3.98
N LEU A 155 -4.21 7.88 -4.76
CA LEU A 155 -4.76 8.11 -6.08
C LEU A 155 -4.10 7.18 -7.11
N ARG A 156 -4.94 6.39 -7.80
CA ARG A 156 -4.49 5.28 -8.65
C ARG A 156 -3.58 5.72 -9.80
N ASP A 157 -3.88 6.88 -10.38
CA ASP A 157 -3.29 7.36 -11.63
C ASP A 157 -2.37 8.57 -11.40
N ASN A 158 -1.82 8.71 -10.19
CA ASN A 158 -1.02 9.87 -9.79
C ASN A 158 0.50 9.62 -9.77
N ASP A 159 0.97 8.62 -10.51
CA ASP A 159 2.40 8.28 -10.60
C ASP A 159 3.21 9.44 -11.18
N GLY A 160 2.64 10.17 -12.14
CA GLY A 160 3.26 11.36 -12.71
C GLY A 160 3.56 12.41 -11.64
N PHE A 161 2.63 12.67 -10.72
CA PHE A 161 2.84 13.64 -9.65
C PHE A 161 3.90 13.18 -8.63
N VAL A 162 3.91 11.89 -8.27
CA VAL A 162 4.96 11.32 -7.40
C VAL A 162 6.35 11.52 -8.03
N GLN A 163 6.45 11.30 -9.35
CA GLN A 163 7.68 11.54 -10.09
C GLN A 163 8.04 13.03 -10.12
N GLN A 164 7.07 13.94 -10.28
CA GLN A 164 7.32 15.38 -10.23
C GLN A 164 7.82 15.84 -8.84
N ILE A 165 7.26 15.31 -7.74
CA ILE A 165 7.82 15.56 -6.39
C ILE A 165 9.28 15.14 -6.37
N ARG A 166 9.58 13.92 -6.80
CA ARG A 166 10.95 13.39 -6.76
C ARG A 166 11.94 14.21 -7.58
N GLU A 167 11.52 14.73 -8.73
CA GLU A 167 12.37 15.54 -9.60
C GLU A 167 12.50 17.00 -9.15
N SER A 168 11.48 17.53 -8.47
CA SER A 168 11.43 18.93 -8.05
C SER A 168 11.95 19.16 -6.63
N CYS A 169 12.01 18.11 -5.82
CA CYS A 169 12.32 18.18 -4.40
C CYS A 169 13.80 17.84 -4.14
N PRO A 170 14.54 18.67 -3.39
CA PRO A 170 15.86 18.30 -2.88
C PRO A 170 15.81 16.99 -2.08
N THR A 171 16.92 16.26 -2.03
CA THR A 171 16.94 14.90 -1.44
C THR A 171 16.61 14.94 0.06
N GLU A 172 17.07 15.98 0.76
CA GLU A 172 16.78 16.25 2.17
C GLU A 172 15.29 16.48 2.44
N HIS A 173 14.62 17.22 1.55
CA HIS A 173 13.19 17.49 1.66
C HIS A 173 12.36 16.25 1.34
N LEU A 174 12.79 15.45 0.35
CA LEU A 174 12.13 14.20 0.01
C LEU A 174 12.22 13.18 1.16
N ALA A 175 13.35 13.15 1.87
CA ALA A 175 13.48 12.36 3.10
C ALA A 175 12.46 12.81 4.17
N ALA A 176 12.31 14.12 4.38
CA ALA A 176 11.31 14.66 5.32
C ALA A 176 9.87 14.25 4.93
N LEU A 177 9.51 14.34 3.64
CA LEU A 177 8.20 13.91 3.13
C LEU A 177 7.96 12.40 3.29
N LEU A 178 9.01 11.58 3.15
CA LEU A 178 8.92 10.13 3.36
C LEU A 178 8.80 9.75 4.84
N ALA A 179 9.39 10.54 5.74
CA ALA A 179 9.26 10.38 7.18
C ALA A 179 7.91 10.86 7.73
N ASP A 180 7.22 11.73 7.00
CA ASP A 180 5.95 12.31 7.43
C ASP A 180 4.91 11.22 7.71
N GLN A 181 4.31 11.28 8.90
CA GLN A 181 3.35 10.31 9.39
C GLN A 181 1.98 10.97 9.53
N ASP A 182 0.95 10.26 9.07
CA ASP A 182 -0.42 10.71 9.31
C ASP A 182 -0.85 10.55 10.78
N GLY A 183 -2.09 10.93 11.08
CA GLY A 183 -2.67 10.73 12.41
C GLY A 183 -2.72 9.27 12.90
N ASP A 184 -2.55 8.29 12.01
CA ASP A 184 -2.45 6.87 12.34
C ASP A 184 -0.98 6.41 12.49
N GLY A 185 0.00 7.30 12.40
CA GLY A 185 1.42 6.95 12.42
C GLY A 185 1.93 6.32 11.12
N GLN A 186 1.13 6.30 10.06
CA GLN A 186 1.51 5.71 8.79
C GLN A 186 2.22 6.74 7.91
N ASN A 187 3.47 6.43 7.56
CA ASN A 187 4.22 7.19 6.57
C ASN A 187 3.92 6.75 5.14
N ALA A 188 4.49 7.44 4.15
CA ALA A 188 4.28 7.15 2.73
C ALA A 188 4.52 5.68 2.36
N LEU A 189 5.55 5.04 2.94
CA LEU A 189 5.88 3.64 2.64
C LEU A 189 4.82 2.66 3.15
N HIS A 190 4.18 2.93 4.30
CA HIS A 190 3.02 2.16 4.73
C HIS A 190 1.96 2.18 3.62
N HIS A 191 1.59 3.37 3.15
CA HIS A 191 0.55 3.56 2.13
C HIS A 191 0.88 2.91 0.79
N ILE A 192 2.16 2.80 0.39
CA ILE A 192 2.57 2.05 -0.81
C ILE A 192 2.18 0.56 -0.68
N PHE A 193 2.43 -0.03 0.49
CA PHE A 193 2.21 -1.45 0.74
C PHE A 193 0.84 -1.77 1.34
N THR A 194 0.05 -0.77 1.72
CA THR A 194 -1.32 -0.97 2.20
C THR A 194 -2.17 -1.63 1.11
N TRP A 195 -2.84 -2.71 1.49
CA TRP A 195 -3.84 -3.36 0.65
C TRP A 195 -5.21 -2.74 0.93
N PRO A 196 -5.93 -2.22 -0.08
CA PRO A 196 -7.26 -1.66 0.13
C PRO A 196 -8.25 -2.71 0.65
N ASP A 197 -8.88 -2.45 1.80
CA ASP A 197 -9.82 -3.39 2.44
C ASP A 197 -11.08 -3.62 1.59
N ASP A 198 -11.45 -2.66 0.74
CA ASP A 198 -12.61 -2.69 -0.16
C ASP A 198 -12.46 -3.69 -1.32
N LYS A 199 -11.23 -4.18 -1.59
CA LYS A 199 -10.94 -5.11 -2.68
C LYS A 199 -10.44 -6.45 -2.15
N PRO A 200 -11.36 -7.33 -1.69
CA PRO A 200 -10.98 -8.61 -1.11
C PRO A 200 -10.37 -9.60 -2.12
N ARG A 201 -10.54 -9.39 -3.45
CA ARG A 201 -10.40 -10.49 -4.41
C ARG A 201 -9.30 -10.42 -5.46
N SER A 202 -8.65 -9.29 -5.73
CA SER A 202 -7.34 -9.26 -6.41
C SER A 202 -6.93 -7.83 -6.75
N ARG A 203 -5.63 -7.54 -6.60
CA ARG A 203 -5.00 -6.47 -7.38
C ARG A 203 -5.01 -6.88 -8.84
N THR A 204 -5.27 -5.93 -9.72
CA THR A 204 -4.92 -6.12 -11.13
C THR A 204 -3.40 -6.19 -11.27
N GLU A 205 -2.91 -6.86 -12.31
CA GLU A 205 -1.47 -6.91 -12.60
C GLU A 205 -0.86 -5.51 -12.75
N ALA A 206 -1.64 -4.56 -13.28
CA ALA A 206 -1.27 -3.15 -13.34
C ALA A 206 -1.10 -2.54 -11.95
N ASP A 207 -2.01 -2.80 -11.00
CA ASP A 207 -1.89 -2.29 -9.63
C ASP A 207 -0.68 -2.89 -8.91
N ALA A 208 -0.40 -4.17 -9.18
CA ALA A 208 0.81 -4.79 -8.70
C ALA A 208 2.02 -4.03 -9.27
N LYS A 209 2.16 -3.95 -10.60
CA LYS A 209 3.28 -3.26 -11.26
C LYS A 209 3.52 -1.85 -10.71
N ARG A 210 2.46 -1.04 -10.55
CA ARG A 210 2.57 0.32 -9.98
C ARG A 210 3.16 0.35 -8.58
N VAL A 211 2.75 -0.55 -7.68
CA VAL A 211 3.36 -0.59 -6.33
C VAL A 211 4.81 -1.01 -6.35
N LEU A 212 5.19 -1.93 -7.22
CA LEU A 212 6.61 -2.28 -7.36
C LEU A 212 7.41 -1.09 -7.90
N THR A 213 6.91 -0.38 -8.92
CA THR A 213 7.56 0.81 -9.46
C THR A 213 7.75 1.88 -8.39
N ARG A 214 6.69 2.26 -7.67
CA ARG A 214 6.76 3.23 -6.58
C ARG A 214 7.73 2.79 -5.48
N ALA A 215 7.68 1.51 -5.09
CA ALA A 215 8.55 0.98 -4.05
C ALA A 215 10.02 0.97 -4.50
N GLN A 216 10.32 0.59 -5.75
CA GLN A 216 11.67 0.64 -6.32
C GLN A 216 12.24 2.06 -6.37
N GLU A 217 11.40 3.08 -6.54
CA GLU A 217 11.81 4.48 -6.59
C GLU A 217 11.99 5.10 -5.19
N LEU A 218 11.08 4.79 -4.25
CA LEU A 218 11.04 5.47 -2.95
C LEU A 218 11.79 4.75 -1.82
N VAL A 219 11.84 3.41 -1.83
CA VAL A 219 12.54 2.64 -0.78
C VAL A 219 14.05 2.94 -0.73
N PRO A 220 14.79 3.10 -1.85
CA PRO A 220 16.21 3.43 -1.78
C PRO A 220 16.50 4.74 -1.03
N LEU A 221 15.56 5.69 -1.09
CA LEU A 221 15.65 7.00 -0.48
C LEU A 221 15.26 6.99 1.00
N ALA A 222 14.50 6.00 1.44
CA ALA A 222 14.03 5.88 2.81
C ALA A 222 15.16 5.53 3.78
N THR A 223 15.21 6.16 4.96
CA THR A 223 16.19 5.81 6.00
C THR A 223 15.76 4.55 6.77
N ALA A 224 16.65 4.05 7.64
CA ALA A 224 16.31 2.92 8.51
C ALA A 224 15.14 3.27 9.44
N GLU A 225 15.11 4.52 9.93
CA GLU A 225 14.08 5.04 10.84
C GLU A 225 12.71 5.04 10.16
N MET A 226 12.63 5.44 8.88
CA MET A 226 11.37 5.43 8.12
C MET A 226 10.85 4.01 7.89
N LEU A 227 11.73 3.04 7.67
CA LEU A 227 11.38 1.63 7.47
C LEU A 227 11.06 0.91 8.79
N ALA A 228 11.58 1.41 9.91
CA ALA A 228 11.29 0.91 11.25
C ALA A 228 10.15 1.67 11.94
N ALA A 229 9.68 2.78 11.35
CA ALA A 229 8.59 3.60 11.87
C ALA A 229 7.34 2.75 12.05
N LYS A 230 6.73 2.86 13.24
CA LYS A 230 5.54 2.12 13.62
C LYS A 230 4.30 3.00 13.44
N ASP A 231 3.24 2.40 12.93
CA ASP A 231 1.91 2.99 12.95
C ASP A 231 1.19 2.78 14.31
N LYS A 232 -0.06 3.21 14.40
CA LYS A 232 -0.91 3.07 15.59
C LYS A 232 -1.12 1.63 16.05
N ASP A 233 -0.97 0.65 15.15
CA ASP A 233 -1.09 -0.77 15.42
C ASP A 233 0.29 -1.40 15.70
N GLY A 234 1.35 -0.59 15.70
CA GLY A 234 2.73 -1.02 15.87
C GLY A 234 3.34 -1.65 14.62
N ASN A 235 2.62 -1.67 13.49
CA ASN A 235 3.11 -2.26 12.25
C ASN A 235 4.08 -1.28 11.57
N THR A 236 5.12 -1.84 10.96
CA THR A 236 6.07 -1.07 10.13
C THR A 236 5.77 -1.26 8.64
N PRO A 237 6.34 -0.46 7.72
CA PRO A 237 6.19 -0.69 6.29
C PRO A 237 6.57 -2.09 5.84
N ILE A 238 7.53 -2.72 6.53
CA ILE A 238 7.98 -4.10 6.27
C ILE A 238 6.87 -5.12 6.58
N HIS A 239 6.03 -4.89 7.59
CA HIS A 239 4.87 -5.75 7.86
C HIS A 239 3.89 -5.73 6.69
N TYR A 240 3.58 -4.53 6.18
CA TYR A 240 2.70 -4.37 5.02
C TYR A 240 3.32 -4.93 3.73
N ALA A 241 4.64 -4.76 3.53
CA ALA A 241 5.33 -5.35 2.39
C ALA A 241 5.38 -6.89 2.45
N ALA A 242 5.45 -7.46 3.65
CA ALA A 242 5.39 -8.91 3.85
C ALA A 242 3.96 -9.48 3.69
N ASP A 243 2.92 -8.64 3.56
CA ASP A 243 1.55 -9.10 3.35
C ASP A 243 1.52 -10.05 2.14
N SER A 244 1.07 -11.27 2.39
CA SER A 244 1.02 -12.31 1.38
C SER A 244 0.20 -11.92 0.13
N ARG A 245 -0.77 -11.01 0.26
CA ARG A 245 -1.51 -10.42 -0.87
C ARG A 245 -0.61 -9.57 -1.75
N GLN A 246 0.31 -8.81 -1.16
CA GLN A 246 1.28 -7.99 -1.90
C GLN A 246 2.31 -8.84 -2.62
N CYS A 247 2.63 -9.99 -2.06
CA CYS A 247 3.58 -10.96 -2.61
C CYS A 247 2.98 -11.81 -3.75
N LEU A 248 1.64 -11.88 -3.88
CA LEU A 248 1.00 -12.64 -4.96
C LEU A 248 1.33 -12.01 -6.32
N CYS A 249 1.82 -12.83 -7.25
CA CYS A 249 2.21 -12.41 -8.61
C CYS A 249 3.43 -11.48 -8.69
N ARG A 250 4.30 -11.48 -7.67
CA ARG A 250 5.58 -10.76 -7.70
C ARG A 250 6.73 -11.65 -8.17
N GLY A 251 7.69 -11.04 -8.83
CA GLY A 251 8.94 -11.66 -9.24
C GLY A 251 10.02 -11.53 -8.18
N ASP A 252 11.24 -11.87 -8.59
CA ASP A 252 12.43 -11.82 -7.74
C ASP A 252 12.86 -10.38 -7.43
N ASP A 253 12.52 -9.44 -8.31
CA ASP A 253 12.71 -8.00 -8.12
C ASP A 253 12.06 -7.45 -6.85
N TYR A 254 10.86 -7.92 -6.51
CA TYR A 254 10.18 -7.57 -5.27
C TYR A 254 10.83 -8.21 -4.04
N VAL A 255 11.30 -9.46 -4.17
CA VAL A 255 11.99 -10.17 -3.09
C VAL A 255 13.31 -9.47 -2.76
N ASP A 256 14.06 -9.05 -3.77
CA ASP A 256 15.30 -8.29 -3.62
C ASP A 256 15.05 -6.94 -2.94
N LEU A 257 13.99 -6.25 -3.34
CA LEU A 257 13.59 -4.98 -2.72
C LEU A 257 13.23 -5.18 -1.25
N PHE A 258 12.42 -6.18 -0.93
CA PHE A 258 12.02 -6.52 0.43
C PHE A 258 13.22 -6.89 1.30
N THR A 259 14.14 -7.69 0.77
CA THR A 259 15.40 -8.08 1.43
C THR A 259 16.20 -6.84 1.84
N LYS A 260 16.38 -5.88 0.92
CA LYS A 260 17.08 -4.62 1.20
C LYS A 260 16.37 -3.77 2.27
N MET A 261 15.04 -3.75 2.29
CA MET A 261 14.28 -3.06 3.33
C MET A 261 14.57 -3.65 4.71
N VAL A 262 14.53 -4.99 4.83
CA VAL A 262 14.80 -5.70 6.08
C VAL A 262 16.23 -5.44 6.53
N GLU A 263 17.22 -5.64 5.65
CA GLU A 263 18.63 -5.41 5.98
C GLU A 263 18.90 -3.97 6.46
N LYS A 264 18.25 -2.98 5.85
CA LYS A 264 18.39 -1.56 6.21
C LYS A 264 17.75 -1.22 7.57
N ALA A 265 16.58 -1.79 7.88
CA ALA A 265 15.83 -1.49 9.10
C ALA A 265 16.18 -2.39 10.29
N ASP A 266 16.83 -3.54 10.06
CA ASP A 266 17.02 -4.60 11.05
C ASP A 266 17.70 -4.12 12.32
N THR A 267 18.67 -3.21 12.20
CA THR A 267 19.43 -2.66 13.33
C THR A 267 18.54 -1.89 14.30
N LEU A 268 17.62 -1.07 13.79
CA LEU A 268 16.67 -0.33 14.61
C LEU A 268 15.56 -1.25 15.15
N MET A 269 15.11 -2.20 14.32
CA MET A 269 14.12 -3.18 14.74
C MET A 269 14.64 -4.10 15.86
N LYS A 270 15.95 -4.36 15.95
CA LYS A 270 16.56 -5.07 17.10
C LYS A 270 16.39 -4.30 18.40
N ALA A 271 16.66 -3.00 18.38
CA ALA A 271 16.73 -2.20 19.60
C ALA A 271 15.36 -2.06 20.28
N ASP A 272 14.30 -1.93 19.48
CA ASP A 272 12.96 -1.59 19.96
C ASP A 272 12.08 -2.83 20.26
N LYS A 273 12.69 -4.01 20.48
CA LYS A 273 11.99 -5.31 20.59
C LYS A 273 10.87 -5.40 19.53
N ALA A 274 11.22 -5.23 18.26
CA ALA A 274 10.29 -4.91 17.17
C ALA A 274 9.17 -5.94 16.95
N PHE A 275 8.11 -5.75 17.72
CA PHE A 275 6.81 -6.32 17.44
C PHE A 275 5.80 -5.21 17.23
N SER A 276 4.77 -5.52 16.45
CA SER A 276 3.52 -4.76 16.44
C SER A 276 2.86 -4.79 17.82
N ASN A 277 1.82 -3.98 18.03
CA ASN A 277 1.05 -4.00 19.28
C ASN A 277 0.39 -5.37 19.55
N ASN A 278 0.32 -6.24 18.54
CA ASN A 278 -0.15 -7.62 18.63
C ASN A 278 0.97 -8.64 18.89
N ASP A 279 2.18 -8.18 19.23
CA ASP A 279 3.37 -9.03 19.38
C ASP A 279 3.74 -9.82 18.10
N GLU A 280 3.30 -9.34 16.93
CA GLU A 280 3.62 -9.97 15.65
C GLU A 280 4.87 -9.35 15.04
N SER A 281 5.76 -10.21 14.54
CA SER A 281 6.85 -9.84 13.63
C SER A 281 6.34 -9.80 12.18
N PRO A 282 7.14 -9.29 11.22
CA PRO A 282 6.77 -9.30 9.81
C PRO A 282 6.41 -10.70 9.26
N ILE A 283 7.10 -11.76 9.73
CA ILE A 283 6.83 -13.13 9.27
C ILE A 283 5.53 -13.68 9.86
N THR A 284 5.29 -13.50 11.17
CA THR A 284 4.05 -13.99 11.80
C THR A 284 2.83 -13.22 11.29
N TYR A 285 3.00 -11.91 11.04
CA TYR A 285 1.99 -11.08 10.38
C TYR A 285 1.63 -11.65 9.00
N ALA A 286 2.64 -11.88 8.15
CA ALA A 286 2.46 -12.44 6.81
C ALA A 286 1.76 -13.80 6.84
N GLN A 287 2.17 -14.70 7.74
CA GLN A 287 1.57 -16.01 7.94
C GLN A 287 0.12 -15.93 8.41
N ARG A 288 -0.23 -15.00 9.31
CA ARG A 288 -1.62 -14.77 9.75
C ARG A 288 -2.49 -14.35 8.58
N ILE A 289 -2.04 -13.38 7.78
CA ILE A 289 -2.79 -12.92 6.60
C ILE A 289 -2.95 -14.06 5.59
N TRP A 290 -1.88 -14.83 5.32
CA TRP A 290 -1.94 -15.99 4.42
C TRP A 290 -2.94 -17.05 4.90
N ARG A 291 -2.97 -17.37 6.20
CA ARG A 291 -3.97 -18.29 6.77
C ARG A 291 -5.39 -17.78 6.55
N ARG A 292 -5.66 -16.50 6.81
CA ARG A 292 -6.97 -15.88 6.55
C ARG A 292 -7.36 -15.97 5.07
N LEU A 293 -6.43 -15.73 4.15
CA LEU A 293 -6.67 -15.88 2.70
C LEU A 293 -7.04 -17.32 2.33
N LEU A 294 -6.31 -18.30 2.86
CA LEU A 294 -6.59 -19.72 2.60
C LEU A 294 -7.97 -20.12 3.14
N GLU A 295 -8.34 -19.65 4.33
CA GLU A 295 -9.66 -19.88 4.92
C GLU A 295 -10.77 -19.25 4.09
N MET A 296 -10.58 -18.01 3.63
CA MET A 296 -11.54 -17.36 2.74
C MET A 296 -11.73 -18.14 1.43
N ARG A 297 -10.65 -18.58 0.78
CA ARG A 297 -10.75 -19.42 -0.43
C ARG A 297 -11.44 -20.75 -0.18
N LYS A 298 -11.22 -21.37 0.98
CA LYS A 298 -11.91 -22.61 1.37
C LYS A 298 -13.41 -22.39 1.54
N ARG A 299 -13.81 -21.28 2.18
CA ARG A 299 -15.23 -20.90 2.32
C ARG A 299 -15.87 -20.64 0.96
N GLU A 300 -15.24 -19.85 0.10
CA GLU A 300 -15.74 -19.57 -1.25
C GLU A 300 -15.90 -20.82 -2.11
N LYS A 301 -14.94 -21.75 -2.03
CA LYS A 301 -15.05 -23.04 -2.72
C LYS A 301 -16.24 -23.83 -2.18
N LYS A 302 -16.42 -23.88 -0.86
CA LYS A 302 -17.56 -24.56 -0.23
C LYS A 302 -18.89 -23.93 -0.64
N ASP A 303 -18.97 -22.60 -0.71
CA ASP A 303 -20.19 -21.90 -1.13
C ASP A 303 -20.50 -22.17 -2.61
N ARG A 304 -19.47 -22.18 -3.47
CA ARG A 304 -19.62 -22.52 -4.89
C ARG A 304 -20.06 -23.97 -5.11
N ASP A 305 -19.44 -24.90 -4.38
CA ASP A 305 -19.74 -26.33 -4.50
C ASP A 305 -21.10 -26.66 -3.84
N GLY A 306 -21.47 -25.98 -2.74
CA GLY A 306 -22.75 -26.15 -2.04
C GLY A 306 -23.97 -25.57 -2.75
N ILE A 307 -23.79 -24.60 -3.65
CA ILE A 307 -24.87 -24.11 -4.53
C ILE A 307 -25.19 -25.12 -5.65
N GLN A 308 -24.26 -26.03 -5.98
CA GLN A 308 -24.49 -27.06 -7.00
C GLN A 308 -25.26 -28.28 -6.48
N GLU A 309 -25.45 -28.44 -5.17
CA GLU A 309 -26.26 -29.52 -4.57
C GLU A 309 -27.69 -29.09 -4.22
N ALA A 310 -28.25 -28.07 -4.89
CA ALA A 310 -29.70 -27.90 -4.87
C ALA A 310 -30.34 -29.12 -5.58
N PRO A 311 -31.27 -29.86 -4.94
CA PRO A 311 -31.89 -31.03 -5.56
C PRO A 311 -32.56 -30.55 -6.84
N ALA A 312 -32.24 -31.20 -7.96
CA ALA A 312 -32.91 -30.95 -9.23
C ALA A 312 -34.42 -31.03 -8.95
N THR A 313 -35.10 -29.88 -9.03
CA THR A 313 -36.55 -29.85 -9.01
C THR A 313 -36.97 -30.61 -10.26
N THR A 314 -37.25 -31.90 -10.10
CA THR A 314 -37.90 -32.73 -11.10
C THR A 314 -39.18 -32.00 -11.47
N THR A 315 -39.12 -31.26 -12.57
CA THR A 315 -40.32 -30.71 -13.20
C THR A 315 -41.08 -31.93 -13.67
N ILE A 316 -42.05 -32.36 -12.86
CA ILE A 316 -43.02 -33.36 -13.27
C ILE A 316 -43.80 -32.69 -14.40
N ILE A 317 -43.40 -32.96 -15.65
CA ILE A 317 -44.24 -32.73 -16.81
C ILE A 317 -45.40 -33.71 -16.64
N THR A 318 -46.53 -33.21 -16.15
CA THR A 318 -47.80 -33.91 -16.24
C THR A 318 -48.16 -34.03 -17.72
N PRO A 319 -48.37 -35.24 -18.26
CA PRO A 319 -48.95 -35.38 -19.59
C PRO A 319 -50.42 -34.97 -19.50
N SER A 320 -50.74 -33.78 -20.00
CA SER A 320 -52.11 -33.34 -20.17
C SER A 320 -52.79 -34.24 -21.19
N ALA A 321 -53.86 -34.89 -20.74
CA ALA A 321 -54.69 -35.78 -21.52
C ALA A 321 -55.22 -35.12 -22.80
N PHE A 322 -55.18 -35.90 -23.87
CA PHE A 322 -56.00 -35.71 -25.06
C PHE A 322 -57.47 -35.60 -24.65
N SER A 323 -58.07 -34.42 -24.85
CA SER A 323 -59.52 -34.26 -24.89
C SER A 323 -59.90 -33.96 -26.33
N THR A 324 -60.45 -34.96 -27.00
CA THR A 324 -61.14 -34.84 -28.27
C THR A 324 -62.50 -34.20 -28.05
N ASP A 325 -62.74 -33.01 -28.60
CA ASP A 325 -64.09 -32.65 -29.03
C ASP A 325 -64.04 -31.68 -30.23
N PRO A 326 -64.72 -32.00 -31.35
CA PRO A 326 -64.74 -31.17 -32.55
C PRO A 326 -66.04 -30.37 -32.63
N LYS A 327 -65.97 -29.05 -32.88
CA LYS A 327 -66.97 -28.32 -33.70
C LYS A 327 -66.58 -26.84 -33.93
N ARG A 328 -66.26 -26.59 -35.20
CA ARG A 328 -66.92 -25.63 -36.12
C ARG A 328 -66.54 -24.13 -36.10
N VAL A 329 -65.72 -23.77 -37.11
CA VAL A 329 -65.91 -22.73 -38.16
C VAL A 329 -66.33 -21.31 -37.74
N ALA A 330 -65.44 -20.31 -37.89
CA ALA A 330 -65.45 -19.35 -39.02
C ALA A 330 -64.50 -18.14 -38.81
N LEU A 331 -63.71 -17.87 -39.85
CA LEU A 331 -63.38 -16.57 -40.46
C LEU A 331 -62.89 -15.35 -39.62
N SER A 332 -61.67 -14.94 -39.96
CA SER A 332 -61.34 -13.68 -40.67
C SER A 332 -60.84 -12.45 -39.88
N THR A 333 -59.64 -12.05 -40.31
CA THR A 333 -59.11 -10.69 -40.57
C THR A 333 -58.86 -9.71 -39.42
N ASP A 334 -57.58 -9.30 -39.38
CA ASP A 334 -57.06 -7.93 -39.26
C ASP A 334 -57.51 -7.08 -38.06
N PHE A 335 -56.58 -6.69 -37.19
CA PHE A 335 -56.01 -5.33 -37.20
C PHE A 335 -54.97 -5.13 -36.08
N ASN A 336 -54.12 -4.13 -36.33
CA ASN A 336 -52.87 -3.76 -35.68
C ASN A 336 -53.11 -2.85 -34.42
N PRO A 337 -52.10 -2.14 -33.87
CA PRO A 337 -51.62 -2.21 -32.50
C PRO A 337 -52.07 -1.01 -31.64
N THR A 338 -51.42 -0.83 -30.48
CA THR A 338 -51.48 0.31 -29.53
C THR A 338 -52.51 0.21 -28.41
N THR A 339 -52.00 -0.01 -27.18
CA THR A 339 -52.07 0.99 -26.10
C THR A 339 -51.30 0.44 -24.89
N TRP A 340 -50.11 0.99 -24.66
CA TRP A 340 -49.46 0.92 -23.37
C TRP A 340 -50.22 1.82 -22.39
N LYS A 341 -50.76 1.22 -21.34
CA LYS A 341 -51.13 1.90 -20.11
C LYS A 341 -50.60 1.07 -18.94
N ASP A 342 -49.47 1.52 -18.40
CA ASP A 342 -49.25 1.45 -16.94
C ASP A 342 -50.37 2.24 -16.25
N PRO A 343 -50.83 1.87 -15.03
CA PRO A 343 -49.91 1.82 -13.88
C PRO A 343 -50.27 0.90 -12.70
N LYS A 344 -49.27 0.73 -11.82
CA LYS A 344 -49.36 0.54 -10.35
C LYS A 344 -50.02 -0.74 -9.83
N ASP A 345 -49.18 -1.70 -9.44
CA ASP A 345 -49.16 -2.16 -8.05
C ASP A 345 -47.91 -3.03 -7.80
N SER A 346 -47.10 -2.65 -6.82
CA SER A 346 -45.97 -3.47 -6.35
C SER A 346 -45.95 -3.40 -4.84
N SER A 347 -46.61 -4.38 -4.24
CA SER A 347 -46.74 -4.61 -2.82
C SER A 347 -45.40 -5.05 -2.24
N HIS A 348 -45.07 -4.45 -1.09
CA HIS A 348 -44.03 -4.87 -0.17
C HIS A 348 -44.17 -6.34 0.26
N TRP A 349 -43.06 -7.08 0.29
CA TRP A 349 -42.90 -8.24 1.15
C TRP A 349 -41.81 -7.95 2.18
N ILE A 350 -42.21 -7.87 3.45
CA ILE A 350 -41.32 -7.88 4.62
C ILE A 350 -41.32 -9.31 5.16
N VAL A 351 -40.15 -9.96 5.18
CA VAL A 351 -39.96 -11.27 5.83
C VAL A 351 -39.55 -11.02 7.29
N LYS A 352 -40.45 -11.34 8.22
CA LYS A 352 -40.17 -11.50 9.66
C LYS A 352 -39.62 -12.90 9.91
N LEU A 353 -38.45 -13.00 10.55
CA LEU A 353 -38.01 -14.22 11.22
C LEU A 353 -38.07 -14.00 12.73
N GLY A 354 -38.98 -14.73 13.38
CA GLY A 354 -39.09 -14.81 14.84
C GLY A 354 -38.03 -15.74 15.42
N ARG A 355 -37.56 -15.42 16.63
CA ARG A 355 -36.88 -16.37 17.52
C ARG A 355 -37.63 -16.41 18.84
N SER A 356 -38.05 -17.62 19.20
CA SER A 356 -38.62 -17.97 20.49
C SER A 356 -37.52 -18.24 21.52
N ASN A 357 -37.83 -17.82 22.74
CA ASN A 357 -37.17 -18.12 24.00
C ASN A 357 -37.24 -19.61 24.35
N THR A 358 -36.18 -20.11 24.99
CA THR A 358 -36.28 -21.00 26.16
C THR A 358 -35.20 -20.59 27.16
N GLY A 359 -35.61 -20.29 28.39
CA GLY A 359 -34.72 -20.06 29.53
C GLY A 359 -34.61 -21.28 30.41
N LEU A 360 -33.62 -21.28 31.31
CA LEU A 360 -33.67 -21.91 32.64
C LEU A 360 -32.43 -21.50 33.49
N GLU A 361 -32.75 -20.72 34.51
CA GLU A 361 -32.31 -20.69 35.92
C GLU A 361 -30.89 -21.09 36.41
N GLY A 362 -30.48 -20.33 37.45
CA GLY A 362 -29.56 -20.70 38.54
C GLY A 362 -28.25 -19.89 38.53
N GLY A 363 -27.81 -19.12 39.53
CA GLY A 363 -28.20 -18.97 40.93
C GLY A 363 -26.94 -18.92 41.82
N GLY A 364 -26.76 -17.84 42.60
CA GLY A 364 -25.78 -17.70 43.72
C GLY A 364 -24.34 -17.32 43.32
N GLY A 365 -23.57 -16.50 44.04
CA GLY A 365 -23.69 -15.87 45.36
C GLY A 365 -22.27 -15.68 45.96
N GLY A 366 -22.03 -14.57 46.66
CA GLY A 366 -20.82 -14.27 47.47
C GLY A 366 -19.74 -13.47 46.73
N GLY A 367 -19.24 -12.33 47.19
CA GLY A 367 -19.07 -11.82 48.55
C GLY A 367 -17.57 -11.64 48.80
N GLY A 368 -17.07 -10.40 48.86
CA GLY A 368 -15.63 -10.15 49.02
C GLY A 368 -15.26 -8.67 48.99
N ASP A 369 -15.38 -8.07 50.17
CA ASP A 369 -15.03 -6.71 50.59
C ASP A 369 -13.50 -6.43 50.54
N ARG A 370 -13.11 -5.23 50.05
CA ARG A 370 -12.13 -4.30 50.68
C ARG A 370 -11.77 -3.11 49.77
N THR A 371 -12.16 -1.92 50.26
CA THR A 371 -11.48 -0.60 50.29
C THR A 371 -10.06 -0.52 49.69
N VAL A 372 -9.62 0.55 49.00
CA VAL A 372 -9.40 1.95 49.46
C VAL A 372 -9.20 2.91 48.26
N ASP A 373 -9.84 4.08 48.36
CA ASP A 373 -9.60 5.44 47.84
C ASP A 373 -8.78 5.76 46.56
N GLY A 374 -9.39 6.58 45.71
CA GLY A 374 -8.73 7.36 44.66
C GLY A 374 -9.74 8.17 43.82
N GLY A 375 -10.02 9.39 44.25
CA GLY A 375 -11.11 10.25 43.74
C GLY A 375 -11.05 10.56 42.25
N THR A 376 -12.21 10.50 41.60
CA THR A 376 -12.45 10.99 40.24
C THR A 376 -13.50 12.10 40.27
N VAL A 377 -13.11 13.27 39.75
CA VAL A 377 -13.99 14.42 39.54
C VAL A 377 -14.94 14.12 38.39
N SER A 378 -16.23 14.11 38.72
CA SER A 378 -17.33 13.89 37.79
C SER A 378 -17.58 15.15 36.96
N SER A 379 -17.55 15.03 35.63
CA SER A 379 -18.10 16.03 34.72
C SER A 379 -19.15 15.39 33.82
N SER A 380 -20.37 15.89 34.02
CA SER A 380 -21.64 15.43 33.50
C SER A 380 -21.72 15.48 31.97
N LYS A 381 -22.06 14.34 31.36
CA LYS A 381 -22.41 14.23 29.94
C LYS A 381 -23.86 14.69 29.73
N SER A 382 -24.05 15.83 29.06
CA SER A 382 -25.35 16.25 28.55
C SER A 382 -25.66 15.54 27.23
N ASN A 383 -26.74 14.74 27.24
CA ASN A 383 -27.36 14.17 26.05
C ASN A 383 -28.05 15.26 25.23
N ILE A 384 -27.51 15.59 24.05
CA ILE A 384 -28.21 16.36 23.02
C ILE A 384 -28.52 15.42 21.85
N LYS A 385 -29.79 15.00 21.78
CA LYS A 385 -30.41 14.46 20.56
C LYS A 385 -30.43 15.58 19.51
N LYS A 386 -29.66 15.44 18.43
CA LYS A 386 -29.85 16.22 17.20
C LYS A 386 -30.61 15.38 16.17
N THR A 387 -31.80 15.89 15.85
CA THR A 387 -32.68 15.54 14.75
C THR A 387 -31.97 15.70 13.42
N LEU A 388 -32.07 14.68 12.58
CA LEU A 388 -31.57 14.66 11.20
C LEU A 388 -32.71 15.15 10.29
N GLU A 389 -32.73 16.44 9.96
CA GLU A 389 -33.60 16.97 8.90
C GLU A 389 -32.85 16.91 7.57
N GLY A 390 -33.39 16.12 6.64
CA GLY A 390 -32.92 16.02 5.26
C GLY A 390 -33.17 17.33 4.51
N ARG A 391 -32.13 17.84 3.84
CA ARG A 391 -32.25 18.93 2.87
C ARG A 391 -32.24 18.39 1.46
N ASN A 392 -33.44 18.40 0.86
CA ASN A 392 -33.70 18.32 -0.57
C ASN A 392 -32.93 19.42 -1.31
N SER A 393 -32.15 19.03 -2.32
CA SER A 393 -31.58 19.94 -3.30
C SER A 393 -32.70 20.46 -4.22
N ARG A 394 -33.14 21.70 -3.99
CA ARG A 394 -33.98 22.46 -4.92
C ARG A 394 -33.11 22.99 -6.06
N ARG A 395 -33.37 22.46 -7.26
CA ARG A 395 -32.96 23.00 -8.55
C ARG A 395 -33.73 24.32 -8.77
N MET A 396 -33.05 25.46 -8.65
CA MET A 396 -33.60 26.76 -9.06
C MET A 396 -33.14 27.05 -10.48
N SER A 397 -34.07 26.93 -11.42
CA SER A 397 -33.99 27.49 -12.77
C SER A 397 -34.29 28.99 -12.68
N ILE A 398 -33.31 29.83 -13.00
CA ILE A 398 -33.51 31.26 -13.24
C ILE A 398 -33.57 31.47 -14.75
N ALA A 399 -34.70 32.02 -15.17
CA ALA A 399 -34.94 32.60 -16.49
C ALA A 399 -34.55 34.09 -16.47
N ASP A 400 -34.57 34.68 -17.67
CA ASP A 400 -34.30 36.07 -18.06
C ASP A 400 -32.81 36.40 -18.22
N GLY A 401 -32.39 37.13 -19.26
CA GLY A 401 -33.13 37.84 -20.28
C GLY A 401 -32.14 38.50 -21.25
N THR A 402 -32.64 38.73 -22.45
CA THR A 402 -32.12 39.61 -23.51
C THR A 402 -31.36 40.84 -23.01
N LYS A 403 -30.13 41.06 -23.50
CA LYS A 403 -29.65 42.38 -23.96
C LYS A 403 -28.66 42.24 -25.11
N GLU A 404 -29.02 42.92 -26.19
CA GLU A 404 -28.19 43.24 -27.34
C GLU A 404 -27.06 44.21 -26.98
N GLY A 405 -26.03 44.22 -27.83
CA GLY A 405 -25.22 45.41 -28.09
C GLY A 405 -23.78 45.32 -27.61
N PHE A 406 -22.87 45.08 -28.58
CA PHE A 406 -21.47 45.55 -28.70
C PHE A 406 -20.56 44.44 -29.25
N LEU A 407 -20.41 44.40 -30.57
CA LEU A 407 -19.24 43.82 -31.25
C LEU A 407 -19.24 44.32 -32.71
N SER A 408 -18.66 45.50 -32.90
CA SER A 408 -18.25 46.01 -34.20
C SER A 408 -16.86 46.58 -34.02
N ASP A 409 -15.84 45.74 -34.21
CA ASP A 409 -14.51 46.11 -34.73
C ASP A 409 -13.50 44.98 -34.48
N LEU A 410 -13.45 44.02 -35.42
CA LEU A 410 -12.23 43.27 -35.69
C LEU A 410 -11.96 43.31 -37.19
N LYS A 411 -11.10 44.24 -37.59
CA LYS A 411 -10.57 44.39 -38.94
C LYS A 411 -9.70 43.19 -39.30
N ARG A 412 -10.06 42.55 -40.41
CA ARG A 412 -9.23 41.91 -41.46
C ARG A 412 -7.76 41.60 -41.08
N MET A 413 -7.46 40.31 -40.92
CA MET A 413 -6.12 39.77 -41.22
C MET A 413 -6.06 39.28 -42.68
N PRO A 414 -4.93 39.45 -43.39
CA PRO A 414 -4.74 38.91 -44.74
C PRO A 414 -4.44 37.40 -44.74
N PRO A 415 -4.77 36.68 -45.83
CA PRO A 415 -4.52 35.24 -45.94
C PRO A 415 -3.02 34.92 -46.17
N PRO A 416 -2.56 33.71 -45.79
CA PRO A 416 -1.17 33.29 -45.97
C PRO A 416 -0.82 33.03 -47.46
N PRO A 417 0.46 33.19 -47.86
CA PRO A 417 0.90 32.99 -49.23
C PRO A 417 0.96 31.50 -49.63
N PRO A 418 0.87 31.19 -50.94
CA PRO A 418 0.82 29.82 -51.45
C PRO A 418 2.19 29.12 -51.40
N VAL A 419 2.16 27.84 -51.03
CA VAL A 419 3.34 26.96 -50.96
C VAL A 419 3.68 26.45 -52.36
N THR A 420 4.88 26.74 -52.85
CA THR A 420 5.46 26.12 -54.06
C THR A 420 6.19 24.80 -53.71
N PRO A 421 6.12 23.77 -54.57
CA PRO A 421 6.72 22.47 -54.31
C PRO A 421 8.23 22.49 -54.57
N MET A 422 9.04 22.10 -53.57
CA MET A 422 10.47 21.90 -53.78
C MET A 422 10.79 20.51 -54.33
N THR A 423 11.61 20.57 -55.35
CA THR A 423 12.29 19.59 -56.18
C THR A 423 13.02 18.50 -55.38
N SER A 424 12.81 17.25 -55.81
CA SER A 424 13.58 16.07 -55.41
C SER A 424 15.07 16.23 -55.70
N GLN A 425 15.91 16.14 -54.68
CA GLN A 425 17.36 15.94 -54.85
C GLN A 425 17.75 14.48 -54.60
N LYS A 426 18.42 13.98 -55.63
CA LYS A 426 19.03 12.67 -55.86
C LYS A 426 20.21 12.47 -54.89
N LYS A 427 20.12 11.50 -53.97
CA LYS A 427 21.28 11.02 -53.19
C LYS A 427 21.89 9.78 -53.86
N GLN A 428 23.21 9.84 -54.06
CA GLN A 428 24.06 8.72 -54.49
C GLN A 428 24.32 7.73 -53.33
N PRO A 429 24.70 6.47 -53.64
CA PRO A 429 24.87 5.42 -52.63
C PRO A 429 26.27 5.43 -52.02
N ILE A 430 26.34 5.27 -50.70
CA ILE A 430 27.57 4.89 -50.00
C ILE A 430 27.47 3.39 -49.71
N ASP A 431 28.37 2.64 -50.33
CA ASP A 431 28.68 1.23 -50.09
C ASP A 431 29.40 1.11 -48.74
N LEU A 432 28.87 0.33 -47.81
CA LEU A 432 29.64 -0.24 -46.70
C LEU A 432 29.02 -1.58 -46.31
N LYS A 433 29.65 -2.62 -46.84
CA LYS A 433 29.52 -4.03 -46.49
C LYS A 433 29.80 -4.26 -45.00
N GLY A 434 29.01 -5.18 -44.42
CA GLY A 434 29.54 -6.14 -43.45
C GLY A 434 28.94 -6.09 -42.05
N ALA A 435 27.92 -6.92 -41.81
CA ALA A 435 27.91 -7.85 -40.68
C ALA A 435 26.66 -8.74 -40.75
N LYS A 436 26.92 -10.05 -40.84
CA LYS A 436 25.93 -11.12 -40.70
C LYS A 436 25.64 -11.31 -39.21
N ASN A 437 24.37 -11.44 -38.83
CA ASN A 437 23.87 -12.68 -38.23
C ASN A 437 22.36 -12.66 -37.94
N VAL A 438 21.67 -13.51 -38.70
CA VAL A 438 20.62 -14.47 -38.28
C VAL A 438 19.54 -13.97 -37.31
N MET A 439 18.46 -13.47 -37.90
CA MET A 439 17.15 -13.33 -37.25
C MET A 439 16.20 -14.36 -37.86
N VAL A 440 15.93 -15.44 -37.10
CA VAL A 440 14.91 -16.43 -37.45
C VAL A 440 13.54 -15.86 -37.08
N LYS A 441 12.77 -15.46 -38.09
CA LYS A 441 11.34 -15.21 -37.98
C LYS A 441 10.61 -16.56 -37.97
N SER A 442 9.92 -16.89 -36.88
CA SER A 442 8.83 -17.86 -36.90
C SER A 442 7.50 -17.12 -36.74
N THR A 443 6.85 -16.84 -37.86
CA THR A 443 5.43 -16.49 -37.92
C THR A 443 4.61 -17.77 -37.75
N GLY A 444 3.85 -17.85 -36.66
CA GLY A 444 2.91 -18.95 -36.40
C GLY A 444 1.65 -18.39 -35.73
N THR A 445 0.73 -17.93 -36.55
CA THR A 445 -0.64 -17.53 -36.19
C THR A 445 -1.40 -18.78 -35.74
N GLY A 446 -1.88 -18.78 -34.50
CA GLY A 446 -2.67 -19.87 -33.93
C GLY A 446 -3.56 -19.35 -32.81
N ASN A 447 -4.73 -18.85 -33.18
CA ASN A 447 -5.80 -18.49 -32.25
C ASN A 447 -6.32 -19.77 -31.58
N ASN A 448 -6.05 -19.91 -30.28
CA ASN A 448 -6.85 -20.66 -29.31
C ASN A 448 -6.37 -20.30 -27.89
N ALA A 449 -6.73 -19.11 -27.43
CA ALA A 449 -6.56 -18.69 -26.04
C ALA A 449 -7.64 -19.39 -25.18
N ALA A 450 -7.44 -20.69 -24.93
CA ALA A 450 -8.10 -21.36 -23.84
C ALA A 450 -7.53 -20.81 -22.53
N ALA A 451 -8.42 -20.38 -21.63
CA ALA A 451 -8.13 -19.87 -20.30
C ALA A 451 -7.48 -20.94 -19.40
N GLY A 452 -6.23 -21.29 -19.69
CA GLY A 452 -5.36 -22.01 -18.78
C GLY A 452 -4.89 -21.03 -17.71
N ALA A 453 -5.64 -20.92 -16.61
CA ALA A 453 -5.15 -20.28 -15.39
C ALA A 453 -3.93 -21.08 -14.92
N THR A 454 -2.74 -20.73 -15.43
CA THR A 454 -1.49 -21.24 -14.90
C THR A 454 -1.51 -20.94 -13.42
N LYS A 455 -1.34 -21.97 -12.59
CA LYS A 455 -1.25 -21.83 -11.13
C LYS A 455 -0.06 -20.91 -10.87
N LYS A 456 -0.27 -19.60 -10.81
CA LYS A 456 0.75 -18.61 -10.46
C LYS A 456 1.27 -19.04 -9.09
N GLN A 457 2.46 -19.63 -9.10
CA GLN A 457 3.10 -20.15 -7.90
C GLN A 457 3.26 -18.98 -6.91
N PRO A 458 3.04 -19.18 -5.61
CA PRO A 458 3.25 -18.16 -4.57
C PRO A 458 4.74 -17.90 -4.32
N GLY A 459 5.53 -17.73 -5.39
CA GLY A 459 6.99 -17.73 -5.38
C GLY A 459 7.57 -16.67 -4.46
N ALA A 460 7.17 -15.41 -4.63
CA ALA A 460 7.73 -14.32 -3.82
C ALA A 460 7.38 -14.43 -2.33
N TYR A 461 6.15 -14.86 -1.99
CA TYR A 461 5.75 -15.04 -0.59
C TYR A 461 6.61 -16.10 0.10
N LEU A 462 6.78 -17.27 -0.51
CA LEU A 462 7.60 -18.34 0.06
C LEU A 462 9.07 -17.94 0.17
N LYS A 463 9.60 -17.22 -0.83
CA LYS A 463 10.97 -16.69 -0.79
C LYS A 463 11.17 -15.65 0.30
N ILE A 464 10.22 -14.72 0.47
CA ILE A 464 10.25 -13.72 1.55
C ILE A 464 10.16 -14.40 2.92
N GLN A 465 9.28 -15.40 3.06
CA GLN A 465 9.17 -16.18 4.30
C GLN A 465 10.49 -16.90 4.61
N GLU A 466 11.05 -17.64 3.65
CA GLU A 466 12.34 -18.33 3.80
C GLU A 466 13.48 -17.36 4.14
N PHE A 467 13.53 -16.22 3.47
CA PHE A 467 14.49 -15.16 3.78
C PHE A 467 14.35 -14.68 5.22
N LEU A 468 13.16 -14.32 5.68
CA LEU A 468 12.94 -13.85 7.05
C LEU A 468 13.31 -14.92 8.09
N GLU A 469 12.95 -16.18 7.87
CA GLU A 469 13.33 -17.29 8.75
C GLU A 469 14.86 -17.41 8.87
N LEU A 470 15.56 -17.46 7.73
CA LEU A 470 17.00 -17.57 7.71
C LEU A 470 17.69 -16.32 8.27
N HIS A 471 17.17 -15.13 7.97
CA HIS A 471 17.69 -13.85 8.45
C HIS A 471 17.61 -13.78 9.97
N TYR A 472 16.48 -14.15 10.57
CA TYR A 472 16.33 -14.16 12.02
C TYR A 472 17.20 -15.23 12.69
N ILE A 473 17.27 -16.45 12.14
CA ILE A 473 18.13 -17.51 12.68
C ILE A 473 19.61 -17.09 12.67
N ARG A 474 20.06 -16.37 11.63
CA ARG A 474 21.46 -15.94 11.50
C ARG A 474 21.79 -14.72 12.37
N ASN A 475 20.87 -13.78 12.49
CA ASN A 475 21.15 -12.44 13.01
C ASN A 475 20.55 -12.16 14.40
N ARG A 476 19.92 -13.15 15.04
CA ARG A 476 19.32 -13.05 16.39
C ARG A 476 19.75 -14.21 17.29
N PRO A 477 19.76 -14.03 18.62
CA PRO A 477 19.85 -15.13 19.57
C PRO A 477 18.73 -16.17 19.32
N ASP A 478 19.00 -17.46 19.54
CA ASP A 478 18.08 -18.58 19.23
C ASP A 478 16.67 -18.38 19.82
N MET A 479 16.56 -17.90 21.06
CA MET A 479 15.25 -17.64 21.68
C MET A 479 14.50 -16.50 21.00
N GLU A 480 15.17 -15.39 20.68
CA GLU A 480 14.53 -14.25 19.98
C GLU A 480 14.15 -14.62 18.55
N ALA A 481 15.01 -15.36 17.84
CA ALA A 481 14.70 -15.87 16.51
C ALA A 481 13.43 -16.74 16.52
N ARG A 482 13.28 -17.60 17.54
CA ARG A 482 12.08 -18.43 17.71
C ARG A 482 10.85 -17.59 17.99
N ASP A 483 10.93 -16.62 18.88
CA ASP A 483 9.82 -15.73 19.19
C ASP A 483 9.40 -14.93 17.94
N LEU A 484 10.36 -14.50 17.12
CA LEU A 484 10.08 -13.80 15.86
C LEU A 484 9.43 -14.72 14.81
N ILE A 485 9.86 -15.98 14.70
CA ILE A 485 9.36 -16.91 13.67
C ILE A 485 8.01 -17.52 14.04
N TYR A 486 7.82 -17.86 15.32
CA TYR A 486 6.67 -18.62 15.79
C TYR A 486 5.70 -17.82 16.67
N GLY A 487 6.08 -16.59 17.07
CA GLY A 487 5.36 -15.79 18.07
C GLY A 487 5.76 -16.14 19.50
N LYS A 488 5.36 -15.31 20.47
CA LYS A 488 5.64 -15.53 21.90
C LYS A 488 4.95 -16.76 22.50
N ASP A 489 3.88 -17.23 21.84
CA ASP A 489 3.18 -18.44 22.27
C ASP A 489 4.01 -19.69 21.91
N ALA A 490 4.90 -20.08 22.82
CA ALA A 490 5.73 -21.29 22.72
C ALA A 490 4.93 -22.59 22.43
N SER A 491 3.62 -22.57 22.64
CA SER A 491 2.70 -23.65 22.26
C SER A 491 2.69 -23.90 20.75
N ALA A 492 2.80 -22.86 19.91
CA ALA A 492 2.86 -23.00 18.46
C ALA A 492 4.13 -23.73 18.01
N TRP A 493 5.28 -23.40 18.61
CA TRP A 493 6.54 -24.11 18.38
C TRP A 493 6.47 -25.55 18.87
N THR A 494 5.93 -25.78 20.07
CA THR A 494 5.78 -27.12 20.64
C THR A 494 4.89 -28.00 19.75
N MET A 495 3.83 -27.42 19.17
CA MET A 495 2.96 -28.10 18.20
C MET A 495 3.64 -28.34 16.86
N ALA A 496 4.40 -27.39 16.32
CA ALA A 496 5.14 -27.58 15.07
C ALA A 496 6.21 -28.67 15.20
N ARG A 497 6.93 -28.69 16.33
CA ARG A 497 7.89 -29.74 16.67
C ARG A 497 7.20 -31.09 16.85
N ALA A 498 6.09 -31.14 17.59
CA ALA A 498 5.31 -32.36 17.77
C ALA A 498 4.79 -32.92 16.44
N ALA A 499 4.34 -32.05 15.51
CA ALA A 499 3.90 -32.43 14.18
C ALA A 499 5.04 -32.95 13.28
N ALA A 500 6.24 -32.37 13.38
CA ALA A 500 7.43 -32.85 12.66
C ALA A 500 7.94 -34.20 13.21
N THR A 501 7.74 -34.46 14.50
CA THR A 501 8.09 -35.74 15.15
C THR A 501 6.97 -36.78 15.12
N ALA A 502 5.78 -36.44 14.64
CA ALA A 502 4.68 -37.39 14.55
C ALA A 502 4.95 -38.37 13.40
N PRO A 503 5.11 -39.68 13.66
CA PRO A 503 5.29 -40.67 12.60
C PRO A 503 4.10 -40.61 11.64
N GLY A 504 4.39 -40.48 10.35
CA GLY A 504 3.41 -40.23 9.30
C GLY A 504 2.30 -41.27 9.29
N ARG A 505 1.15 -40.95 9.87
CA ARG A 505 -0.03 -41.80 9.84
C ARG A 505 -0.64 -41.74 8.45
N ALA A 506 -0.25 -42.68 7.61
CA ALA A 506 -0.81 -42.88 6.27
C ALA A 506 -2.34 -43.00 6.37
N ARG A 507 -3.03 -42.11 5.67
CA ARG A 507 -4.49 -42.05 5.61
C ARG A 507 -4.95 -42.96 4.48
N ASN A 508 -5.13 -44.25 4.76
CA ASN A 508 -5.88 -45.15 3.88
C ASN A 508 -7.18 -45.55 4.57
N GLY A 509 -8.29 -45.23 3.89
CA GLY A 509 -9.59 -45.82 4.18
C GLY A 509 -9.70 -47.20 3.53
N GLY A 510 -10.44 -48.10 4.17
CA GLY A 510 -10.78 -49.39 3.60
C GLY A 510 -10.90 -50.46 4.68
N LEU A 511 -12.11 -50.98 4.83
CA LEU A 511 -12.50 -52.07 5.70
C LEU A 511 -11.69 -53.37 5.48
N THR A 512 -11.78 -54.22 6.51
CA THR A 512 -11.55 -55.67 6.58
C THR A 512 -10.11 -56.19 6.70
N GLU A 513 -9.98 -56.97 7.78
CA GLU A 513 -9.23 -58.22 7.93
C GLU A 513 -8.01 -58.18 8.87
N GLN A 514 -8.13 -58.99 9.93
CA GLN A 514 -7.20 -59.12 11.04
C GLN A 514 -5.91 -59.79 10.55
N ALA A 515 -4.87 -58.99 10.30
CA ALA A 515 -3.49 -59.44 10.32
C ALA A 515 -2.77 -58.68 11.42
N GLN A 516 -2.11 -59.40 12.34
CA GLN A 516 -1.31 -58.82 13.41
C GLN A 516 -0.22 -57.92 12.81
N GLU A 517 -0.36 -56.61 13.01
CA GLU A 517 0.71 -55.66 12.72
C GLU A 517 1.93 -55.97 13.61
N PRO A 518 3.17 -55.88 13.08
CA PRO A 518 4.37 -55.95 13.88
C PRO A 518 4.36 -54.76 14.84
N ARG A 519 4.24 -55.03 16.14
CA ARG A 519 4.33 -54.01 17.18
C ARG A 519 5.70 -53.32 17.06
N GLU A 520 5.72 -52.05 16.65
CA GLU A 520 6.91 -51.22 16.73
C GLU A 520 7.36 -51.17 18.20
N ASN A 521 8.63 -51.50 18.42
CA ASN A 521 9.21 -51.51 19.75
C ASN A 521 9.12 -50.10 20.37
N PRO A 522 8.54 -49.94 21.57
CA PRO A 522 8.40 -48.63 22.25
C PRO A 522 9.74 -47.98 22.66
N ASN A 523 10.88 -48.59 22.28
CA ASN A 523 12.24 -48.14 22.55
C ASN A 523 12.96 -47.60 21.30
N MET A 524 12.24 -47.27 20.23
CA MET A 524 12.86 -46.63 19.06
C MET A 524 13.21 -45.19 19.40
N GLY A 525 14.49 -44.95 19.73
CA GLY A 525 15.02 -43.61 19.97
C GLY A 525 14.89 -42.69 18.75
N ARG A 526 15.28 -41.43 18.92
CA ARG A 526 15.11 -40.38 17.89
C ARG A 526 15.87 -40.69 16.60
N SER A 527 15.24 -40.44 15.46
CA SER A 527 15.79 -40.63 14.11
C SER A 527 15.91 -39.35 13.28
N ASP A 528 15.60 -38.19 13.87
CA ASP A 528 15.59 -36.91 13.16
C ASP A 528 16.98 -36.47 12.66
N LEU A 529 18.07 -36.98 13.25
CA LEU A 529 19.42 -36.77 12.76
C LEU A 529 19.58 -37.18 11.29
N VAL A 530 18.95 -38.28 10.86
CA VAL A 530 19.02 -38.76 9.47
C VAL A 530 18.46 -37.70 8.50
N SER A 531 17.32 -37.10 8.85
CA SER A 531 16.68 -36.08 8.01
C SER A 531 17.52 -34.80 7.85
N VAL A 532 18.30 -34.44 8.88
CA VAL A 532 19.21 -33.29 8.85
C VAL A 532 20.37 -33.55 7.88
N PHE A 533 20.98 -34.73 7.95
CA PHE A 533 22.07 -35.11 7.06
C PHE A 533 21.61 -35.21 5.60
N ASP A 534 20.41 -35.73 5.36
CA ASP A 534 19.80 -35.76 4.03
C ASP A 534 19.59 -34.35 3.46
N LYS A 535 19.18 -33.41 4.30
CA LYS A 535 19.01 -32.01 3.89
C LYS A 535 20.34 -31.33 3.58
N LEU A 536 21.37 -31.58 4.39
CA LEU A 536 22.72 -31.07 4.14
C LEU A 536 23.31 -31.63 2.83
N SER A 537 23.10 -32.92 2.58
CA SER A 537 23.48 -33.56 1.31
C SER A 537 22.76 -32.93 0.11
N LYS A 538 21.43 -32.73 0.20
CA LYS A 538 20.64 -32.03 -0.84
C LYS A 538 21.11 -30.59 -1.08
N CYS A 539 21.64 -29.92 -0.06
CA CYS A 539 22.23 -28.59 -0.17
C CYS A 539 23.69 -28.60 -0.70
N GLY A 540 24.25 -29.77 -1.05
CA GLY A 540 25.59 -29.89 -1.61
C GLY A 540 26.72 -29.72 -0.59
N VAL A 541 26.45 -29.91 0.70
CA VAL A 541 27.47 -29.84 1.76
C VAL A 541 28.40 -31.05 1.66
N LYS A 542 29.67 -30.81 1.30
CA LYS A 542 30.66 -31.87 1.06
C LYS A 542 31.47 -32.30 2.29
N ARG A 543 31.61 -31.41 3.29
CA ARG A 543 32.47 -31.63 4.46
C ARG A 543 31.85 -31.01 5.70
N ILE A 544 31.76 -31.80 6.78
CA ILE A 544 31.33 -31.35 8.10
C ILE A 544 32.57 -31.33 9.00
N LEU A 545 32.96 -30.15 9.48
CA LEU A 545 34.18 -29.98 10.27
C LEU A 545 34.03 -30.46 11.71
N ARG A 546 32.82 -30.33 12.28
CA ARG A 546 32.50 -30.75 13.65
C ARG A 546 31.03 -31.08 13.76
N LEU A 547 30.72 -32.23 14.34
CA LEU A 547 29.38 -32.63 14.72
C LEU A 547 29.33 -32.72 16.24
N GLN A 548 28.40 -31.99 16.87
CA GLN A 548 28.15 -32.10 18.30
C GLN A 548 26.68 -32.45 18.48
N VAL A 549 26.42 -33.66 18.98
CA VAL A 549 25.08 -34.14 19.29
C VAL A 549 24.91 -34.07 20.80
N ASP A 550 24.05 -33.16 21.26
CA ASP A 550 23.67 -33.08 22.67
C ASP A 550 22.45 -33.98 22.89
N ASP A 551 22.72 -35.21 23.32
CA ASP A 551 21.73 -36.28 23.47
C ASP A 551 21.35 -36.56 24.92
N LEU A 552 21.50 -35.55 25.79
CA LEU A 552 21.29 -35.69 27.23
C LEU A 552 19.80 -35.75 27.64
N LYS A 553 18.85 -35.57 26.70
CA LYS A 553 17.41 -35.53 26.99
C LYS A 553 16.68 -36.70 26.31
N PRO A 554 15.94 -37.54 27.07
CA PRO A 554 15.20 -38.65 26.49
C PRO A 554 14.02 -38.18 25.61
N PRO A 555 13.68 -38.92 24.54
CA PRO A 555 14.39 -40.11 24.06
C PRO A 555 15.70 -39.73 23.37
N ALA A 556 16.79 -40.39 23.76
CA ALA A 556 18.09 -40.26 23.11
C ALA A 556 17.99 -40.80 21.66
N HIS A 557 18.89 -40.35 20.80
CA HIS A 557 19.11 -40.99 19.51
C HIS A 557 19.64 -42.40 19.74
N THR A 558 19.23 -43.34 18.90
CA THR A 558 19.87 -44.66 18.92
C THR A 558 21.22 -44.58 18.21
N ASP A 559 22.19 -45.37 18.65
CA ASP A 559 23.47 -45.52 17.94
C ASP A 559 23.25 -45.86 16.46
N ALA A 560 22.21 -46.66 16.15
CA ALA A 560 21.79 -46.98 14.79
C ALA A 560 21.34 -45.74 13.98
N ALA A 561 20.61 -44.80 14.59
CA ALA A 561 20.19 -43.57 13.92
C ALA A 561 21.38 -42.63 13.66
N ILE A 562 22.34 -42.57 14.58
CA ILE A 562 23.58 -41.80 14.41
C ILE A 562 24.42 -42.42 13.28
N GLU A 563 24.62 -43.74 13.30
CA GLU A 563 25.34 -44.44 12.23
C GLU A 563 24.67 -44.28 10.86
N LEU A 564 23.34 -44.37 10.79
CA LEU A 564 22.59 -44.20 9.54
C LEU A 564 22.76 -42.78 9.00
N ALA A 565 22.68 -41.77 9.86
CA ALA A 565 22.89 -40.38 9.46
C ALA A 565 24.31 -40.12 8.96
N LEU A 566 25.33 -40.75 9.59
CA LEU A 566 26.73 -40.65 9.18
C LEU A 566 27.02 -41.40 7.86
N LYS A 567 26.34 -42.52 7.61
CA LYS A 567 26.47 -43.31 6.37
C LYS A 567 25.85 -42.59 5.16
N GLY A 568 24.88 -41.71 5.37
CA GLY A 568 24.17 -40.97 4.32
C GLY A 568 23.36 -41.88 3.37
N ILE A 569 22.52 -41.27 2.53
CA ILE A 569 21.64 -41.97 1.57
C ILE A 569 22.43 -42.82 0.54
N GLU A 570 23.69 -42.49 0.26
CA GLU A 570 24.48 -43.15 -0.80
C GLU A 570 24.97 -44.56 -0.43
N SER A 571 24.92 -44.96 0.85
CA SER A 571 25.45 -46.27 1.29
C SER A 571 24.55 -47.46 0.94
N LEU A 572 23.31 -47.25 0.46
CA LEU A 572 22.32 -48.31 0.24
C LEU A 572 21.92 -48.56 -1.22
N GLN A 573 22.48 -47.83 -2.19
CA GLN A 573 22.27 -48.10 -3.62
C GLN A 573 23.55 -47.86 -4.42
N LEU A 574 24.35 -48.91 -4.63
CA LEU A 574 25.37 -48.92 -5.69
C LEU A 574 24.68 -49.16 -7.04
N PRO A 575 24.88 -48.25 -8.00
CA PRO A 575 25.66 -48.60 -9.18
C PRO A 575 26.99 -47.85 -9.15
N GLN A 576 28.05 -48.56 -9.51
CA GLN A 576 29.43 -48.08 -9.50
C GLN A 576 29.59 -46.79 -10.32
N GLY A 577 30.15 -45.74 -9.68
CA GLY A 577 30.78 -44.62 -10.39
C GLY A 577 30.23 -43.24 -10.08
N ARG A 578 30.41 -42.75 -8.84
CA ARG A 578 30.72 -41.35 -8.48
C ARG A 578 30.85 -41.27 -6.95
N GLU A 579 32.06 -41.00 -6.46
CA GLU A 579 32.30 -40.77 -5.03
C GLU A 579 31.89 -39.35 -4.65
N THR A 580 30.75 -39.20 -3.97
CA THR A 580 30.38 -37.98 -3.24
C THR A 580 30.02 -38.28 -1.78
N ALA A 581 30.78 -39.16 -1.13
CA ALA A 581 30.65 -39.37 0.30
C ALA A 581 31.11 -38.14 1.09
N ILE A 582 30.33 -37.72 2.09
CA ILE A 582 30.71 -36.69 3.05
C ILE A 582 31.88 -37.24 3.88
N VAL A 583 33.05 -36.61 3.77
CA VAL A 583 34.27 -37.08 4.46
C VAL A 583 34.33 -36.50 5.86
N PHE A 584 34.46 -37.36 6.86
CA PHE A 584 34.75 -36.99 8.25
C PHE A 584 36.26 -37.12 8.53
N SER A 585 36.85 -36.11 9.15
CA SER A 585 38.18 -36.23 9.74
C SER A 585 38.09 -37.05 11.04
N SER A 586 38.93 -38.09 11.13
CA SER A 586 39.12 -39.04 12.25
C SER A 586 38.63 -38.59 13.63
N TRP A 587 37.76 -39.43 14.22
CA TRP A 587 37.28 -39.36 15.60
C TRP A 587 38.35 -39.84 16.61
N ARG A 588 38.52 -39.12 17.72
CA ARG A 588 39.20 -39.63 18.93
C ARG A 588 38.34 -39.25 20.15
N ASN A 589 37.77 -40.24 20.83
CA ASN A 589 37.02 -40.07 22.07
C ASN A 589 37.95 -39.51 23.15
N GLN A 590 37.68 -38.29 23.64
CA GLN A 590 38.25 -37.80 24.90
C GLN A 590 37.16 -37.87 25.96
N ALA A 591 37.36 -38.76 26.93
CA ALA A 591 36.65 -38.75 28.22
C ALA A 591 37.17 -37.60 29.09
N PRO A 592 36.43 -37.18 30.14
CA PRO A 592 36.48 -35.82 30.64
C PRO A 592 37.66 -35.61 31.59
N ALA A 593 38.33 -34.47 31.44
CA ALA A 593 39.16 -33.91 32.48
C ALA A 593 38.53 -32.58 32.90
N GLU A 594 38.01 -32.57 34.12
CA GLU A 594 38.06 -31.40 34.99
C GLU A 594 39.45 -30.75 34.87
N GLU A 595 39.50 -29.44 35.09
CA GLU A 595 40.74 -28.64 35.14
C GLU A 595 41.22 -28.07 33.80
N ARG A 596 40.67 -26.90 33.43
CA ARG A 596 41.40 -25.81 32.75
C ARG A 596 40.61 -24.50 32.80
N GLN A 597 40.56 -23.89 33.98
CA GLN A 597 40.53 -22.43 34.10
C GLN A 597 41.98 -21.93 34.01
N LYS A 598 42.40 -21.42 32.84
CA LYS A 598 43.36 -20.30 32.71
C LYS A 598 43.60 -19.99 31.23
N SER A 599 43.74 -18.69 30.97
CA SER A 599 44.09 -17.99 29.72
C SER A 599 43.12 -18.12 28.54
N ARG A 600 42.24 -17.13 28.41
CA ARG A 600 41.68 -16.69 27.13
C ARG A 600 42.55 -15.55 26.61
N GLU A 601 43.31 -15.79 25.54
CA GLU A 601 43.71 -14.75 24.59
C GLU A 601 42.95 -14.99 23.27
N PRO A 602 42.53 -13.92 22.57
CA PRO A 602 41.74 -14.05 21.35
C PRO A 602 42.61 -14.40 20.14
N ILE A 603 42.22 -15.43 19.41
CA ILE A 603 42.80 -15.78 18.11
C ILE A 603 42.20 -14.89 17.03
N LEU A 604 43.07 -14.13 16.35
CA LEU A 604 42.84 -13.41 15.10
C LEU A 604 42.42 -14.37 13.99
N VAL A 605 41.36 -14.02 13.26
CA VAL A 605 40.93 -14.70 12.04
C VAL A 605 41.58 -13.98 10.86
N GLU A 606 42.55 -14.63 10.22
CA GLU A 606 42.98 -14.29 8.86
C GLU A 606 42.00 -14.89 7.85
N ASN A 607 41.54 -14.05 6.92
CA ASN A 607 40.63 -14.41 5.84
C ASN A 607 41.37 -15.17 4.73
N TRP A 608 40.79 -16.27 4.28
CA TRP A 608 40.98 -16.83 2.94
C TRP A 608 39.78 -16.50 2.07
#